data_AF-A0A7Y1QLL5-F1
#
_entry.id   AF-A0A7Y1QLL5-F1
#
_cell.length_a   1.000
_cell.length_b   1.000
_cell.length_c   1.000
_cell.angle_alpha   90.00
_cell.angle_beta   90.00
_cell.angle_gamma   90.00
#
_symmetry.space_group_name_H-M   'P 1'
#
loop_
_entity.id
_entity.type
_entity.pdbx_description
1 polymer ?
#
loop_
_entity_poly.entity_id
_entity_poly.type
_entity_poly.pdbx_seq_one_letter_code
_entity_poly.pdbx_strand_id
1 'polypeptide(L)'
;MKENLKMTFAKDLEALVIPWNKSPQCDSEKAQDYYWLPILDLSEGRAKVGITPEGVWGIAKDGCIRILSDERSYVFLLPILEKSPQAAFSLIAEGFINIGLSREYLDLFPFEGVILAALKSNSEYWSSMGLQWVGLFVRTPELQVSLEVLSREGATQEVRHRARKLARYR
;
A
#
# COMPACT_ATOMS: atom_id res chain seq x y z
N MET A 1 4.83 7.55 18.45
CA MET A 1 4.86 6.09 18.26
C MET A 1 5.36 5.70 16.86
N LYS A 2 4.70 6.13 15.77
CA LYS A 2 5.16 5.84 14.39
C LYS A 2 6.56 6.38 14.04
N GLU A 3 6.97 7.53 14.57
CA GLU A 3 8.33 8.09 14.31
C GLU A 3 9.44 7.22 14.89
N ASN A 4 9.26 6.73 16.13
CA ASN A 4 10.23 5.81 16.74
C ASN A 4 10.30 4.50 15.95
N LEU A 5 9.16 3.94 15.53
CA LEU A 5 9.12 2.76 14.67
C LEU A 5 9.85 2.97 13.34
N LYS A 6 9.68 4.14 12.70
CA LYS A 6 10.42 4.50 11.46
C LYS A 6 11.93 4.59 11.69
N MET A 7 12.37 5.18 12.80
CA MET A 7 13.80 5.27 13.12
C MET A 7 14.42 3.89 13.36
N THR A 8 13.73 3.01 14.11
CA THR A 8 14.18 1.64 14.33
C THR A 8 14.18 0.85 13.03
N PHE A 9 13.14 1.00 12.20
CA PHE A 9 13.07 0.37 10.89
C PHE A 9 14.23 0.74 9.98
N ALA A 10 14.59 2.02 9.89
CA ALA A 10 15.73 2.47 9.10
C ALA A 10 17.05 1.84 9.58
N LYS A 11 17.27 1.79 10.90
CA LYS A 11 18.46 1.14 11.47
C LYS A 11 18.51 -0.36 11.18
N ASP A 12 17.37 -1.03 11.30
CA ASP A 12 17.30 -2.46 11.03
C ASP A 12 17.54 -2.75 9.54
N LEU A 13 17.03 -1.92 8.63
CA LEU A 13 17.32 -2.01 7.19
C LEU A 13 18.80 -1.82 6.88
N GLU A 14 19.45 -0.83 7.50
CA GLU A 14 20.90 -0.59 7.35
C GLU A 14 21.74 -1.78 7.86
N ALA A 15 21.26 -2.47 8.89
CA ALA A 15 21.93 -3.63 9.46
C ALA A 15 21.74 -4.93 8.65
N LEU A 16 20.84 -4.95 7.67
CA LEU A 16 20.57 -6.14 6.86
C LEU A 16 21.76 -6.50 5.96
N VAL A 17 22.31 -7.70 6.18
CA VAL A 17 23.37 -8.27 5.35
C VAL A 17 22.78 -9.22 4.31
N ILE A 18 21.92 -8.69 3.44
CA ILE A 18 21.30 -9.44 2.33
C ILE A 18 21.47 -8.69 1.00
N PRO A 19 21.51 -9.42 -0.14
CA PRO A 19 21.68 -8.78 -1.44
C PRO A 19 20.43 -7.99 -1.82
N TRP A 20 20.61 -6.69 -2.04
CA TRP A 20 19.57 -5.81 -2.55
C TRP A 20 19.39 -6.01 -4.05
N ASN A 21 18.13 -6.10 -4.50
CA ASN A 21 17.83 -6.04 -5.93
C ASN A 21 18.15 -4.65 -6.46
N LYS A 22 18.60 -4.56 -7.71
CA LYS A 22 18.83 -3.29 -8.39
C LYS A 22 17.91 -3.22 -9.61
N SER A 23 17.12 -2.15 -9.71
CA SER A 23 16.22 -1.95 -10.85
C SER A 23 16.14 -0.47 -11.22
N PRO A 24 16.06 -0.13 -12.52
CA PRO A 24 15.86 1.25 -12.96
C PRO A 24 14.46 1.75 -12.58
N GLN A 25 14.33 3.06 -12.35
CA GLN A 25 13.03 3.71 -12.15
C GLN A 25 12.17 3.63 -13.41
N CYS A 26 10.92 3.20 -13.28
CA CYS A 26 9.97 3.22 -14.39
C CYS A 26 9.70 4.66 -14.87
N ASP A 27 9.59 4.85 -16.18
CA ASP A 27 9.27 6.12 -16.85
C ASP A 27 10.23 7.29 -16.56
N SER A 28 11.46 7.02 -16.12
CA SER A 28 12.45 8.07 -15.89
C SER A 28 13.35 8.26 -17.11
N GLU A 29 13.38 9.48 -17.65
CA GLU A 29 14.37 9.89 -18.68
C GLU A 29 15.80 9.87 -18.12
N LYS A 30 15.95 9.95 -16.80
CA LYS A 30 17.23 9.82 -16.11
C LYS A 30 17.42 8.37 -15.66
N ALA A 31 18.59 7.81 -15.92
CA ALA A 31 18.99 6.50 -15.41
C ALA A 31 19.22 6.58 -13.89
N GLN A 32 18.13 6.60 -13.11
CA GLN A 32 18.18 6.43 -11.67
C GLN A 32 17.83 4.98 -11.37
N ASP A 33 18.80 4.25 -10.83
CA ASP A 33 18.60 2.91 -10.30
C ASP A 33 18.22 3.00 -8.83
N TYR A 34 17.35 2.10 -8.39
CA TYR A 34 16.99 1.90 -6.99
C TYR A 34 17.43 0.53 -6.53
N TYR A 35 17.97 0.51 -5.31
CA TYR A 35 18.16 -0.70 -4.54
C TYR A 35 16.87 -0.99 -3.77
N TRP A 36 16.44 -2.25 -3.74
CA TRP A 36 15.22 -2.63 -3.03
C TRP A 36 15.20 -4.10 -2.60
N LEU A 37 14.37 -4.41 -1.61
CA LEU A 37 14.11 -5.77 -1.13
C LEU A 37 12.65 -6.14 -1.35
N PRO A 38 12.35 -7.33 -1.90
CA PRO A 38 10.98 -7.79 -2.08
C PRO A 38 10.38 -8.19 -0.73
N ILE A 39 9.17 -7.69 -0.47
CA ILE A 39 8.37 -8.03 0.72
C ILE A 39 7.17 -8.89 0.33
N LEU A 40 6.57 -8.63 -0.83
CA LEU A 40 5.27 -9.18 -1.21
C LEU A 40 5.23 -9.45 -2.72
N ASP A 41 4.70 -10.61 -3.12
CA ASP A 41 4.32 -10.87 -4.51
C ASP A 41 2.84 -10.50 -4.75
N LEU A 42 2.60 -9.64 -5.74
CA LEU A 42 1.28 -9.27 -6.22
C LEU A 42 0.98 -9.89 -7.59
N SER A 43 -0.31 -10.01 -7.89
CA SER A 43 -0.79 -10.40 -9.23
C SER A 43 -0.22 -11.73 -9.72
N GLU A 44 -0.14 -12.73 -8.83
CA GLU A 44 0.41 -14.06 -9.10
C GLU A 44 1.89 -14.02 -9.53
N GLY A 45 2.69 -13.14 -8.91
CA GLY A 45 4.12 -13.00 -9.17
C GLY A 45 4.47 -12.09 -10.34
N ARG A 46 3.47 -11.49 -11.01
CA ARG A 46 3.69 -10.52 -12.10
C ARG A 46 4.21 -9.17 -11.62
N ALA A 47 4.05 -8.86 -10.33
CA ALA A 47 4.62 -7.67 -9.73
C ALA A 47 5.10 -7.99 -8.31
N LYS A 48 6.18 -7.33 -7.88
CA LYS A 48 6.72 -7.46 -6.53
C LYS A 48 6.64 -6.11 -5.83
N VAL A 49 6.16 -6.11 -4.61
CA VAL A 49 6.18 -4.93 -3.73
C VAL A 49 7.37 -5.08 -2.80
N GLY A 50 8.11 -3.99 -2.64
CA GLY A 50 9.31 -3.98 -1.84
C GLY A 50 9.59 -2.63 -1.21
N ILE A 51 10.72 -2.57 -0.54
CA ILE A 51 11.18 -1.39 0.21
C ILE A 51 12.61 -1.04 -0.22
N THR A 52 12.92 0.25 -0.27
CA THR A 52 14.29 0.76 -0.50
C THR A 52 15.08 0.85 0.80
N PRO A 53 16.41 1.07 0.78
CA PRO A 53 17.20 1.31 1.99
C PRO A 53 16.68 2.48 2.83
N GLU A 54 16.08 3.48 2.19
CA GLU A 54 15.48 4.65 2.85
C GLU A 54 14.08 4.35 3.44
N GLY A 55 13.62 3.09 3.37
CA GLY A 55 12.32 2.66 3.87
C GLY A 55 11.14 3.10 3.00
N VAL A 56 11.39 3.47 1.74
CA VAL A 56 10.33 3.89 0.80
C VAL A 56 9.77 2.66 0.09
N TRP A 57 8.45 2.58 -0.02
CA TRP A 57 7.80 1.48 -0.74
C TRP A 57 7.93 1.66 -2.26
N GLY A 58 8.08 0.53 -2.96
CA GLY A 58 8.13 0.48 -4.41
C GLY A 58 7.41 -0.75 -4.95
N ILE A 59 6.99 -0.68 -6.20
CA ILE A 59 6.49 -1.84 -6.95
C ILE A 59 7.37 -2.09 -8.16
N ALA A 60 7.94 -3.29 -8.24
CA ALA A 60 8.76 -3.75 -9.33
C ALA A 60 7.94 -4.63 -10.29
N LYS A 61 8.00 -4.30 -11.57
CA LYS A 61 7.31 -4.99 -12.66
C LYS A 61 8.08 -4.77 -13.96
N ASP A 62 8.12 -5.78 -14.83
CA ASP A 62 8.73 -5.69 -16.16
C ASP A 62 10.19 -5.17 -16.14
N GLY A 63 10.94 -5.51 -15.08
CA GLY A 63 12.36 -5.15 -14.94
C GLY A 63 12.63 -3.74 -14.41
N CYS A 64 11.61 -2.90 -14.19
CA CYS A 64 11.75 -1.59 -13.55
C CYS A 64 11.05 -1.57 -12.19
N ILE A 65 11.39 -0.57 -11.37
CA ILE A 65 10.72 -0.28 -10.11
C ILE A 65 10.07 1.10 -10.16
N ARG A 66 8.88 1.23 -9.60
CA ARG A 66 8.23 2.52 -9.37
C ARG A 66 8.16 2.79 -7.88
N ILE A 67 8.86 3.82 -7.44
CA ILE A 67 8.75 4.34 -6.07
C ILE A 67 7.35 4.93 -5.83
N LEU A 68 6.79 4.60 -4.66
CA LEU A 68 5.45 5.00 -4.25
C LEU A 68 5.53 6.22 -3.31
N SER A 69 5.81 7.38 -3.90
CA SER A 69 6.06 8.62 -3.16
C SER A 69 4.82 9.50 -2.95
N ASP A 70 3.71 9.22 -3.62
CA ASP A 70 2.50 10.05 -3.57
C ASP A 70 1.21 9.22 -3.67
N GLU A 71 0.07 9.84 -3.33
CA GLU A 71 -1.23 9.15 -3.32
C GLU A 71 -1.61 8.53 -4.67
N ARG A 72 -1.19 9.12 -5.80
CA ARG A 72 -1.54 8.62 -7.14
C ARG A 72 -0.78 7.34 -7.45
N SER A 73 0.42 7.18 -6.91
CA SER A 73 1.22 5.98 -7.09
C SER A 73 0.62 4.75 -6.38
N TYR A 74 -0.19 4.93 -5.33
CA TYR A 74 -0.80 3.78 -4.62
C TYR A 74 -1.83 3.00 -5.44
N VAL A 75 -2.25 3.51 -6.62
CA VAL A 75 -3.11 2.76 -7.55
C VAL A 75 -2.48 1.42 -7.95
N PHE A 76 -1.15 1.34 -7.96
CA PHE A 76 -0.42 0.13 -8.30
C PHE A 76 -0.46 -0.94 -7.19
N LEU A 77 -0.83 -0.55 -5.97
CA LEU A 77 -1.00 -1.46 -4.84
C LEU A 77 -2.44 -1.96 -4.67
N LEU A 78 -3.41 -1.45 -5.44
CA LEU A 78 -4.82 -1.86 -5.33
C LEU A 78 -5.07 -3.38 -5.35
N PRO A 79 -4.31 -4.20 -6.12
CA PRO A 79 -4.47 -5.65 -6.08
C PRO A 79 -4.30 -6.29 -4.68
N ILE A 80 -3.66 -5.62 -3.72
CA ILE A 80 -3.59 -6.12 -2.34
C ILE A 80 -4.99 -6.20 -1.70
N LEU A 81 -5.91 -5.32 -2.10
CA LEU A 81 -7.26 -5.24 -1.54
C LEU A 81 -8.16 -6.39 -1.98
N GLU A 82 -7.77 -7.13 -3.03
CA GLU A 82 -8.47 -8.32 -3.50
C GLU A 82 -8.29 -9.51 -2.54
N LYS A 83 -7.25 -9.45 -1.68
CA LYS A 83 -7.05 -10.42 -0.61
C LYS A 83 -7.91 -10.04 0.60
N SER A 84 -8.25 -11.04 1.42
CA SER A 84 -8.79 -10.72 2.74
C SER A 84 -7.75 -9.93 3.55
N PRO A 85 -8.19 -9.00 4.41
CA PRO A 85 -7.29 -8.20 5.25
C PRO A 85 -6.30 -9.05 6.05
N GLN A 86 -6.78 -10.14 6.64
CA GLN A 86 -5.92 -11.08 7.38
C GLN A 86 -4.87 -11.73 6.47
N ALA A 87 -5.25 -12.16 5.26
CA ALA A 87 -4.30 -12.76 4.32
C ALA A 87 -3.24 -11.75 3.84
N ALA A 88 -3.65 -10.52 3.55
CA ALA A 88 -2.72 -9.45 3.17
C ALA A 88 -1.75 -9.10 4.31
N PHE A 89 -2.24 -8.98 5.55
CA PHE A 89 -1.41 -8.73 6.74
C PHE A 89 -0.40 -9.86 6.96
N SER A 90 -0.83 -11.12 6.86
CA SER A 90 0.07 -12.27 6.99
C SER A 90 1.15 -12.26 5.91
N LEU A 91 0.79 -12.02 4.64
CA LEU A 91 1.76 -12.00 3.54
C LEU A 91 2.84 -10.93 3.72
N ILE A 92 2.46 -9.71 4.12
CA ILE A 92 3.42 -8.63 4.33
C ILE A 92 4.29 -8.91 5.56
N ALA A 93 3.69 -9.43 6.65
CA ALA A 93 4.44 -9.80 7.85
C ALA A 93 5.43 -10.94 7.59
N GLU A 94 5.02 -11.97 6.84
CA GLU A 94 5.90 -13.06 6.38
C GLU A 94 7.03 -12.52 5.51
N GLY A 95 6.74 -11.57 4.61
CA GLY A 95 7.73 -10.85 3.83
C GLY A 95 8.83 -10.23 4.68
N PHE A 96 8.45 -9.49 5.73
CA PHE A 96 9.40 -8.91 6.67
C PHE A 96 10.22 -9.97 7.41
N ILE A 97 9.57 -11.01 7.93
CA ILE A 97 10.23 -12.11 8.65
C ILE A 97 11.26 -12.81 7.76
N ASN A 98 10.92 -13.05 6.49
CA ASN A 98 11.79 -13.74 5.53
C ASN A 98 13.07 -12.97 5.22
N ILE A 99 13.07 -11.65 5.36
CA ILE A 99 14.26 -10.80 5.21
C ILE A 99 14.93 -10.46 6.55
N GLY A 100 14.50 -11.09 7.65
CA GLY A 100 15.08 -10.91 8.98
C GLY A 100 14.58 -9.69 9.74
N LEU A 101 13.45 -9.11 9.34
CA LEU A 101 12.84 -7.93 9.99
C LEU A 101 11.64 -8.28 10.87
N SER A 102 11.34 -7.39 11.82
CA SER A 102 10.19 -7.53 12.72
C SER A 102 8.85 -7.40 11.99
N ARG A 103 7.88 -8.23 12.39
CA ARG A 103 6.48 -8.12 11.92
C ARG A 103 5.82 -6.79 12.29
N GLU A 104 6.34 -6.07 13.28
CA GLU A 104 5.81 -4.78 13.73
C GLU A 104 5.91 -3.71 12.63
N TYR A 105 6.82 -3.88 11.67
CA TYR A 105 6.96 -2.99 10.51
C TYR A 105 5.79 -3.07 9.53
N LEU A 106 4.84 -4.00 9.73
CA LEU A 106 3.55 -4.00 9.05
C LEU A 106 2.82 -2.65 9.19
N ASP A 107 2.95 -1.97 10.33
CA ASP A 107 2.32 -0.67 10.59
C ASP A 107 2.89 0.47 9.72
N LEU A 108 4.00 0.22 9.03
CA LEU A 108 4.62 1.13 8.07
C LEU A 108 4.14 0.90 6.63
N PHE A 109 3.41 -0.18 6.36
CA PHE A 109 2.79 -0.39 5.05
C PHE A 109 1.68 0.65 4.82
N PRO A 110 1.59 1.27 3.62
CA PRO A 110 0.71 2.41 3.38
C PRO A 110 -0.75 2.02 3.13
N PHE A 111 -1.35 1.16 3.97
CA PHE A 111 -2.73 0.67 3.79
C PHE A 111 -3.73 1.79 3.58
N GLU A 112 -3.65 2.85 4.38
CA GLU A 112 -4.53 4.01 4.24
C GLU A 112 -4.41 4.67 2.86
N GLY A 113 -3.19 4.85 2.36
CA GLY A 113 -2.93 5.38 1.03
C GLY A 113 -3.53 4.50 -0.08
N VAL A 114 -3.42 3.18 0.06
CA VAL A 114 -4.04 2.21 -0.87
C VAL A 114 -5.56 2.29 -0.83
N ILE A 115 -6.15 2.37 0.37
CA ILE A 115 -7.61 2.50 0.53
C ILE A 115 -8.10 3.82 -0.07
N LEU A 116 -7.41 4.93 0.19
CA LEU A 116 -7.74 6.24 -0.41
C LEU A 116 -7.67 6.19 -1.93
N ALA A 117 -6.63 5.59 -2.51
CA ALA A 117 -6.53 5.40 -3.95
C ALA A 117 -7.70 4.59 -4.51
N ALA A 118 -8.15 3.56 -3.79
CA ALA A 118 -9.28 2.72 -4.18
C ALA A 118 -10.60 3.52 -4.20
N LEU A 119 -10.87 4.27 -3.13
CA LEU A 119 -12.07 5.11 -2.99
C LEU A 119 -12.12 6.25 -4.02
N LYS A 120 -10.96 6.76 -4.47
CA LYS A 120 -10.84 7.84 -5.46
C LYS A 120 -10.75 7.35 -6.91
N SER A 121 -10.72 6.04 -7.15
CA SER A 121 -10.38 5.44 -8.46
C SER A 121 -11.44 5.59 -9.57
N ASN A 122 -12.62 6.14 -9.28
CA ASN A 122 -13.81 6.12 -10.16
C ASN A 122 -14.24 4.72 -10.65
N SER A 123 -13.62 3.64 -10.16
CA SER A 123 -13.95 2.26 -10.48
C SER A 123 -14.89 1.71 -9.42
N GLU A 124 -16.04 1.17 -9.84
CA GLU A 124 -16.96 0.48 -8.92
C GLU A 124 -16.25 -0.65 -8.17
N TYR A 125 -15.45 -1.44 -8.89
CA TYR A 125 -14.72 -2.58 -8.33
C TYR A 125 -13.77 -2.14 -7.20
N TRP A 126 -12.87 -1.19 -7.50
CA TRP A 126 -11.89 -0.73 -6.53
C TRP A 126 -12.52 0.06 -5.39
N SER A 127 -13.54 0.88 -5.67
CA SER A 127 -14.29 1.58 -4.63
C SER A 127 -14.96 0.58 -3.68
N SER A 128 -15.52 -0.51 -4.20
CA SER A 128 -16.15 -1.56 -3.38
C SER A 128 -15.14 -2.31 -2.51
N MET A 129 -13.95 -2.60 -3.04
CA MET A 129 -12.83 -3.18 -2.27
C MET A 129 -12.36 -2.20 -1.17
N GLY A 130 -12.14 -0.94 -1.51
CA GLY A 130 -11.76 0.11 -0.54
C GLY A 130 -12.76 0.24 0.60
N LEU A 131 -14.07 0.18 0.30
CA LEU A 131 -15.13 0.23 1.30
C LEU A 131 -15.16 -1.00 2.23
N GLN A 132 -14.73 -2.18 1.78
CA GLN A 132 -14.58 -3.36 2.66
C GLN A 132 -13.44 -3.15 3.65
N TRP A 133 -12.33 -2.59 3.17
CA TRP A 133 -11.15 -2.37 3.97
C TRP A 133 -11.30 -1.23 4.98
N VAL A 134 -11.95 -0.12 4.61
CA VAL A 134 -12.06 1.08 5.45
C VAL A 134 -12.68 0.80 6.83
N GLY A 135 -13.55 -0.21 6.93
CA GLY A 135 -14.19 -0.59 8.18
C GLY A 135 -13.24 -1.16 9.25
N LEU A 136 -12.00 -1.46 8.88
CA LEU A 136 -11.01 -2.10 9.74
C LEU A 136 -9.93 -1.14 10.26
N PHE A 137 -9.91 0.10 9.78
CA PHE A 137 -8.90 1.09 10.13
C PHE A 137 -9.52 2.23 10.93
N VAL A 138 -8.70 2.82 11.81
CA VAL A 138 -9.06 4.07 12.48
C VAL A 138 -9.26 5.14 11.41
N ARG A 139 -10.35 5.90 11.53
CA ARG A 139 -10.69 6.91 10.53
C ARG A 139 -9.87 8.17 10.70
N THR A 140 -9.16 8.50 9.63
CA THR A 140 -8.53 9.80 9.45
C THR A 140 -9.52 10.78 8.81
N PRO A 141 -9.29 12.10 8.95
CA PRO A 141 -10.06 13.12 8.24
C PRO A 141 -10.09 12.88 6.71
N GLU A 142 -8.98 12.44 6.12
CA GLU A 142 -8.86 12.16 4.68
C GLU A 142 -9.77 11.01 4.24
N LEU A 143 -9.84 9.93 5.03
CA LEU A 143 -10.75 8.82 4.79
C LEU A 143 -12.21 9.27 4.91
N GLN A 144 -12.52 10.09 5.92
CA GLN A 144 -13.88 10.61 6.12
C GLN A 144 -14.33 11.47 4.94
N VAL A 145 -13.50 12.40 4.48
CA VAL A 145 -13.79 13.23 3.29
C VAL A 145 -14.02 12.36 2.06
N SER A 146 -13.17 11.33 1.87
CA SER A 146 -13.29 10.41 0.73
C SER A 146 -14.60 9.62 0.77
N LEU A 147 -15.05 9.18 1.95
CA LEU A 147 -16.35 8.51 2.12
C LEU A 147 -17.53 9.45 1.84
N GLU A 148 -17.45 10.70 2.27
CA GLU A 148 -18.48 11.71 2.02
C GLU A 148 -18.63 12.04 0.53
N VAL A 149 -17.51 12.19 -0.19
CA VAL A 149 -17.51 12.33 -1.65
C VAL A 149 -18.11 11.08 -2.31
N LEU A 150 -17.62 9.89 -1.96
CA LEU A 150 -18.10 8.64 -2.55
C LEU A 150 -19.59 8.37 -2.26
N SER A 151 -20.12 8.86 -1.14
CA SER A 151 -21.54 8.76 -0.81
C SER A 151 -22.47 9.56 -1.73
N ARG A 152 -21.92 10.56 -2.42
CA ARG A 152 -22.61 11.44 -3.37
C ARG A 152 -22.35 11.02 -4.81
N GLU A 153 -21.09 10.73 -5.11
CA GLU A 153 -20.57 10.59 -6.48
C GLU A 153 -20.19 9.16 -6.86
N GLY A 154 -20.30 8.20 -5.93
CA GLY A 154 -19.95 6.80 -6.21
C GLY A 154 -20.68 6.25 -7.44
N ALA A 155 -19.96 5.44 -8.23
CA ALA A 155 -20.39 4.96 -9.53
C ALA A 155 -21.78 4.29 -9.51
N THR A 156 -22.09 3.52 -8.46
CA THR A 156 -23.36 2.82 -8.31
C THR A 156 -24.09 3.18 -7.03
N GLN A 157 -25.41 2.91 -7.01
CA GLN A 157 -26.24 3.17 -5.84
C GLN A 157 -25.77 2.35 -4.63
N GLU A 158 -25.30 1.12 -4.84
CA GLU A 158 -24.74 0.29 -3.78
C GLU A 158 -23.52 0.96 -3.14
N VAL A 159 -22.55 1.39 -3.97
CA VAL A 159 -21.34 2.10 -3.51
C VAL A 159 -21.72 3.35 -2.72
N ARG A 160 -22.62 4.19 -3.25
CA ARG A 160 -23.08 5.41 -2.56
C ARG A 160 -23.74 5.10 -1.22
N HIS A 161 -24.58 4.07 -1.16
CA HIS A 161 -25.26 3.66 0.06
C HIS A 161 -24.27 3.14 1.11
N ARG A 162 -23.34 2.27 0.72
CA ARG A 162 -22.31 1.72 1.61
C ARG A 162 -21.39 2.82 2.14
N ALA A 163 -20.92 3.71 1.28
CA ALA A 163 -20.12 4.87 1.67
C ALA A 163 -20.86 5.77 2.66
N ARG A 164 -22.15 6.07 2.42
CA ARG A 164 -22.98 6.86 3.34
C ARG A 164 -23.15 6.19 4.70
N LYS A 165 -23.39 4.87 4.71
CA LYS A 165 -23.49 4.10 5.96
C LYS A 165 -22.19 4.23 6.74
N LEU A 166 -21.05 3.99 6.09
CA LEU A 166 -19.75 4.11 6.72
C LEU A 166 -19.54 5.54 7.23
N ALA A 167 -19.67 6.59 6.42
CA ALA A 167 -19.45 7.99 6.82
C ALA A 167 -20.18 8.45 8.10
N ARG A 168 -21.26 7.77 8.51
CA ARG A 168 -22.03 8.07 9.73
C ARG A 168 -21.49 7.44 11.01
N TYR A 169 -20.79 6.31 10.93
CA TYR A 169 -20.18 5.67 12.10
C TYR A 169 -18.83 6.35 12.39
N ARG A 170 -18.74 7.05 13.52
CA ARG A 170 -17.51 7.67 14.04
C ARG A 170 -16.77 6.69 14.93
#